data_AF-W4K1U1-F1
#
_entry.id   AF-W4K1U1-F1
#
_cell.length_a   1.000
_cell.length_b   1.000
_cell.length_c   1.000
_cell.angle_alpha   90.00
_cell.angle_beta   90.00
_cell.angle_gamma   90.00
#
_symmetry.space_group_name_H-M   'P 1'
#
loop_
_entity.id
_entity.type
_entity.pdbx_description
1 polymer ?
#
loop_
_entity_poly.entity_id
_entity_poly.type
_entity_poly.pdbx_seq_one_letter_code
_entity_poly.pdbx_strand_id
1 'polypeptide(L)'
;MTTIPARLARTTAVSASPTHARQRVLQLYRDWYRAAPEICTLFALNVPASQIRAAVRQQFEKNRYVSDSKVIDVLLLKGRQDYQETLNCWQQEPHVLGILLEKRDRPQRSFLQKFYEGREDDVVPAASGL
;
A
#
# COMPACT_ATOMS: atom_id res chain seq x y z
N MET A 1 -14.08 30.53 -13.70
CA MET A 1 -12.67 30.10 -13.77
C MET A 1 -12.65 28.58 -13.77
N THR A 2 -12.13 27.93 -14.81
CA THR A 2 -11.91 26.48 -14.84
C THR A 2 -10.46 26.20 -14.45
N THR A 3 -10.24 25.30 -13.48
CA THR A 3 -8.89 24.90 -13.03
C THR A 3 -8.48 23.60 -13.71
N ILE A 4 -7.23 23.53 -14.19
CA ILE A 4 -6.67 22.35 -14.85
C ILE A 4 -6.20 21.35 -13.78
N PRO A 5 -6.52 20.05 -13.88
CA PRO A 5 -6.10 19.08 -12.87
C PRO A 5 -4.59 18.78 -12.93
N ALA A 6 -4.02 18.37 -11.80
CA ALA A 6 -2.62 17.99 -11.71
C ALA A 6 -2.30 16.74 -12.55
N ARG A 7 -1.01 16.57 -12.89
CA ARG A 7 -0.52 15.38 -13.60
C ARG A 7 -0.95 14.10 -12.87
N LEU A 8 -1.43 13.11 -13.63
CA LEU A 8 -1.94 11.80 -13.17
C LEU A 8 -3.21 11.84 -12.31
N ALA A 9 -3.85 13.00 -12.16
CA ALA A 9 -5.13 13.10 -11.47
C ALA A 9 -6.19 12.24 -12.18
N ARG A 10 -7.02 11.56 -11.38
CA ARG A 10 -8.18 10.81 -11.86
C ARG A 10 -9.43 11.25 -11.12
N THR A 11 -10.53 11.39 -11.85
CA THR A 11 -11.85 11.62 -11.25
C THR A 11 -12.21 10.45 -10.36
N THR A 12 -12.74 10.75 -9.17
CA THR A 12 -13.24 9.74 -8.24
C THR A 12 -14.47 9.07 -8.85
N ALA A 13 -14.54 7.74 -8.74
CA ALA A 13 -15.62 6.95 -9.31
C ALA A 13 -15.87 5.73 -8.44
N VAL A 14 -17.14 5.34 -8.31
CA VAL A 14 -17.59 4.14 -7.62
C VAL A 14 -17.70 2.99 -8.62
N SER A 15 -17.31 1.79 -8.19
CA SER A 15 -17.43 0.60 -9.01
C SER A 15 -18.88 0.12 -9.09
N ALA A 16 -19.39 -0.03 -10.33
CA ALA A 16 -20.75 -0.54 -10.56
C ALA A 16 -20.87 -2.05 -10.32
N SER A 17 -19.76 -2.79 -10.42
CA SER A 17 -19.71 -4.24 -10.23
C SER A 17 -18.36 -4.68 -9.65
N PRO A 18 -18.31 -5.84 -8.96
CA PRO A 18 -17.04 -6.41 -8.46
C PRO A 18 -16.04 -6.71 -9.58
N THR A 19 -16.51 -7.07 -10.77
CA THR A 19 -15.67 -7.31 -11.95
C THR A 19 -14.99 -6.02 -12.42
N HIS A 20 -15.73 -4.90 -12.42
CA HIS A 20 -15.18 -3.58 -12.74
C HIS A 20 -14.18 -3.13 -11.66
N ALA A 21 -14.47 -3.34 -10.38
CA ALA A 21 -13.53 -3.06 -9.29
C ALA A 21 -12.21 -3.83 -9.49
N ARG A 22 -12.28 -5.14 -9.78
CA ARG A 22 -11.11 -5.98 -10.06
C ARG A 22 -10.28 -5.45 -11.23
N GLN A 23 -10.91 -5.02 -12.32
CA GLN A 23 -10.20 -4.43 -13.46
C GLN A 23 -9.43 -3.15 -13.05
N ARG A 24 -10.05 -2.27 -12.24
CA ARG A 24 -9.41 -1.06 -11.72
C ARG A 24 -8.22 -1.37 -10.81
N VAL A 25 -8.34 -2.39 -9.96
CA VAL A 25 -7.25 -2.87 -9.09
C VAL A 25 -6.08 -3.37 -9.91
N LEU A 26 -6.35 -4.22 -10.92
CA LEU A 26 -5.30 -4.73 -11.81
C LEU A 26 -4.63 -3.61 -12.62
N GLN A 27 -5.41 -2.61 -13.05
CA GLN A 27 -4.84 -1.44 -13.71
C GLN A 27 -3.90 -0.68 -12.78
N LEU A 28 -4.32 -0.38 -11.54
CA LEU A 28 -3.49 0.30 -10.56
C LEU A 28 -2.20 -0.50 -10.25
N TYR A 29 -2.31 -1.82 -10.09
CA TYR A 29 -1.16 -2.69 -9.87
C TYR A 29 -0.15 -2.63 -11.03
N ARG A 30 -0.64 -2.65 -12.27
CA ARG A 30 0.22 -2.55 -13.47
C ARG A 30 0.91 -1.20 -13.57
N ASP A 31 0.21 -0.12 -13.21
CA ASP A 31 0.77 1.23 -13.22
C ASP A 31 1.94 1.33 -12.23
N TRP A 32 1.74 0.88 -10.98
CA TRP A 32 2.80 0.80 -9.98
C TRP A 32 3.96 -0.10 -10.41
N TYR A 33 3.68 -1.28 -10.97
CA TYR A 33 4.71 -2.22 -11.39
C TYR A 33 5.62 -1.64 -12.48
N ARG A 34 5.04 -0.87 -13.41
CA ARG A 34 5.75 -0.20 -14.51
C ARG A 34 6.52 1.03 -14.02
N ALA A 35 5.97 1.76 -13.06
CA ALA A 35 6.61 2.94 -12.47
C ALA A 35 7.82 2.62 -11.58
N ALA A 36 8.00 1.36 -11.14
CA ALA A 36 9.06 1.00 -10.20
C ALA A 36 10.49 1.49 -10.58
N PRO A 37 10.96 1.36 -11.84
CA PRO A 37 12.27 1.91 -12.23
C PRO A 37 12.32 3.44 -12.17
N GLU A 38 11.24 4.11 -12.56
CA GLU A 38 11.11 5.57 -12.51
C GLU A 38 11.19 6.06 -11.04
N ILE A 39 10.52 5.36 -10.12
CA ILE A 39 10.57 5.66 -8.68
C ILE A 39 12.01 5.53 -8.14
N CYS A 40 12.75 4.47 -8.51
CA CYS A 40 14.16 4.34 -8.14
C CYS A 40 14.98 5.57 -8.59
N THR A 41 14.75 6.04 -9.82
CA THR A 41 15.50 7.17 -10.39
C THR A 41 15.08 8.52 -9.79
N LEU A 42 13.78 8.74 -9.57
CA LEU A 42 13.25 10.01 -9.03
C LEU A 42 13.73 10.26 -7.60
N PHE A 43 13.83 9.21 -6.80
CA PHE A 43 14.20 9.29 -5.39
C PHE A 43 15.65 8.87 -5.11
N ALA A 44 16.46 8.61 -6.14
CA ALA A 44 17.84 8.13 -6.03
C ALA A 44 18.01 6.96 -5.04
N LEU A 45 17.07 6.01 -5.06
CA LEU A 45 17.04 4.92 -4.08
C LEU A 45 18.18 3.91 -4.33
N ASN A 46 18.89 3.54 -3.27
CA ASN A 46 19.91 2.48 -3.27
C ASN A 46 19.31 1.06 -3.26
N VAL A 47 18.21 0.86 -4.00
CA VAL A 47 17.40 -0.36 -3.96
C VAL A 47 17.01 -0.75 -5.39
N PRO A 48 17.11 -2.03 -5.78
CA PRO A 48 16.70 -2.44 -7.12
C PRO A 48 15.18 -2.33 -7.31
N ALA A 49 14.75 -2.00 -8.53
CA ALA A 49 13.32 -1.92 -8.88
C ALA A 49 12.54 -3.23 -8.61
N SER A 50 13.22 -4.37 -8.56
CA SER A 50 12.63 -5.66 -8.15
C SER A 50 12.10 -5.63 -6.71
N GLN A 51 12.81 -4.97 -5.79
CA GLN A 51 12.39 -4.87 -4.40
C GLN A 51 11.17 -3.95 -4.26
N ILE A 52 11.10 -2.86 -5.03
CA ILE A 52 9.90 -2.01 -5.09
C ILE A 52 8.71 -2.80 -5.62
N ARG A 53 8.88 -3.59 -6.69
CA ARG A 53 7.80 -4.45 -7.21
C ARG A 53 7.32 -5.48 -6.20
N ALA A 54 8.23 -6.06 -5.42
CA ALA A 54 7.90 -7.00 -4.36
C ALA A 54 7.13 -6.32 -3.24
N ALA A 55 7.56 -5.14 -2.80
CA ALA A 55 6.86 -4.31 -1.82
C ALA A 55 5.45 -3.93 -2.27
N VAL A 56 5.30 -3.44 -3.51
CA VAL A 56 4.00 -3.15 -4.11
C VAL A 56 3.12 -4.40 -4.06
N ARG A 57 3.63 -5.57 -4.50
CA ARG A 57 2.87 -6.82 -4.44
C ARG A 57 2.41 -7.15 -3.01
N GLN A 58 3.29 -7.01 -2.03
CA GLN A 58 2.96 -7.26 -0.63
C GLN A 58 1.82 -6.35 -0.13
N GLN A 59 1.83 -5.06 -0.49
CA GLN A 59 0.75 -4.13 -0.11
C GLN A 59 -0.60 -4.50 -0.74
N PHE A 60 -0.60 -4.98 -1.99
CA PHE A 60 -1.83 -5.48 -2.62
C PHE A 60 -2.32 -6.79 -1.97
N GLU A 61 -1.41 -7.70 -1.61
CA GLU A 61 -1.76 -8.96 -0.93
C GLU A 61 -2.31 -8.73 0.47
N LYS A 62 -1.89 -7.70 1.21
CA LYS A 62 -2.47 -7.34 2.52
C LYS A 62 -3.98 -7.12 2.46
N ASN A 63 -4.48 -6.60 1.34
CA ASN A 63 -5.90 -6.31 1.13
C ASN A 63 -6.63 -7.40 0.32
N ARG A 64 -6.02 -8.58 0.12
CA ARG A 64 -6.55 -9.64 -0.74
C ARG A 64 -7.92 -10.18 -0.31
N TYR A 65 -8.17 -10.22 1.00
CA TYR A 65 -9.39 -10.82 1.56
C TYR A 65 -10.54 -9.82 1.74
N VAL A 66 -10.37 -8.57 1.28
CA VAL A 66 -11.44 -7.56 1.32
C VAL A 66 -12.48 -7.90 0.26
N SER A 67 -13.72 -8.14 0.69
CA SER A 67 -14.86 -8.49 -0.18
C SER A 67 -15.78 -7.31 -0.47
N ASP A 68 -15.89 -6.33 0.43
CA ASP A 68 -16.77 -5.17 0.26
C ASP A 68 -16.26 -4.23 -0.85
N SER A 69 -17.09 -4.03 -1.87
CA SER A 69 -16.78 -3.17 -3.03
C SER A 69 -16.54 -1.71 -2.64
N LYS A 70 -17.24 -1.20 -1.61
CA LYS A 70 -17.06 0.19 -1.15
C LYS A 70 -15.69 0.39 -0.53
N VAL A 71 -15.24 -0.59 0.25
CA VAL A 71 -13.89 -0.57 0.86
C VAL A 71 -12.83 -0.65 -0.25
N ILE A 72 -13.03 -1.52 -1.24
CA ILE A 72 -12.12 -1.62 -2.39
C ILE A 72 -12.02 -0.28 -3.15
N ASP A 73 -13.13 0.42 -3.36
CA ASP A 73 -13.12 1.73 -4.03
C ASP A 73 -12.35 2.79 -3.23
N VAL A 74 -12.48 2.79 -1.90
CA VAL A 74 -11.70 3.68 -1.02
C VAL A 74 -10.20 3.33 -1.09
N LEU A 75 -9.85 2.05 -1.06
CA LEU A 75 -8.46 1.60 -1.19
C LEU A 75 -7.87 1.96 -2.56
N LEU A 76 -8.66 1.82 -3.63
CA LEU A 76 -8.29 2.24 -4.98
C LEU A 76 -8.05 3.74 -5.06
N LEU A 77 -8.91 4.55 -4.44
CA LEU A 77 -8.73 6.00 -4.38
C LEU A 77 -7.41 6.36 -3.69
N LYS A 78 -7.18 5.81 -2.49
CA LYS A 78 -5.94 6.04 -1.74
C LYS A 78 -4.71 5.63 -2.53
N GLY A 79 -4.70 4.43 -3.10
CA GLY A 79 -3.56 3.96 -3.90
C GLY A 79 -3.33 4.76 -5.18
N ARG A 80 -4.35 5.45 -5.73
CA ARG A 80 -4.20 6.40 -6.84
C ARG A 80 -3.63 7.74 -6.39
N GLN A 81 -4.04 8.23 -5.22
CA GLN A 81 -3.49 9.43 -4.59
C GLN A 81 -2.01 9.23 -4.28
N ASP A 82 -1.66 8.11 -3.62
CA ASP A 82 -0.28 7.77 -3.32
C ASP A 82 0.58 7.69 -4.59
N TYR A 83 0.06 7.05 -5.65
CA TYR A 83 0.75 6.97 -6.94
C TYR A 83 1.03 8.35 -7.56
N GLN A 84 0.05 9.25 -7.45
CA GLN A 84 0.16 10.62 -7.94
C GLN A 84 1.20 11.41 -7.11
N GLU A 85 1.18 11.27 -5.79
CA GLU A 85 2.13 11.91 -4.90
C GLU A 85 3.57 11.43 -5.14
N THR A 86 3.76 10.12 -5.35
CA THR A 86 5.08 9.54 -5.61
C THR A 86 5.64 10.00 -6.94
N LEU A 87 4.88 9.90 -8.04
CA LEU A 87 5.40 10.22 -9.38
C LEU A 87 5.50 11.72 -9.67
N ASN A 88 4.74 12.56 -8.97
CA ASN A 88 4.90 14.01 -9.05
C ASN A 88 5.94 14.54 -8.05
N CYS A 89 6.65 13.66 -7.34
CA CYS A 89 7.66 14.02 -6.33
C CYS A 89 7.12 14.96 -5.24
N TRP A 90 5.87 14.74 -4.80
CA TRP A 90 5.30 15.44 -3.64
C TRP A 90 5.73 14.79 -2.33
N GLN A 91 5.95 13.48 -2.35
CA GLN A 91 6.58 12.74 -1.26
C GLN A 91 8.10 12.94 -1.25
N GLN A 92 8.74 12.67 -0.11
CA GLN A 92 10.20 12.63 0.03
C GLN A 92 10.70 11.19 0.17
N GLU A 93 11.99 10.97 -0.09
CA GLU A 93 12.67 9.67 0.06
C GLU A 93 12.30 8.88 1.34
N PRO A 94 12.30 9.45 2.57
CA PRO A 94 11.95 8.71 3.79
C PRO A 94 10.51 8.17 3.79
N HIS A 95 9.58 8.82 3.08
CA HIS A 95 8.20 8.34 2.95
C HIS A 95 8.16 7.08 2.09
N VAL A 96 8.90 7.07 0.99
CA VAL A 96 9.00 5.91 0.09
C VAL A 96 9.70 4.76 0.82
N LEU A 97 10.82 5.01 1.50
CA LEU A 97 11.55 4.00 2.26
C LEU A 97 10.72 3.44 3.44
N GLY A 98 10.09 4.32 4.21
CA GLY A 98 9.34 3.94 5.42
C GLY A 98 7.97 3.33 5.16
N ILE A 99 7.28 3.68 4.08
CA ILE A 99 5.92 3.18 3.80
C ILE A 99 5.95 1.99 2.85
N LEU A 100 6.78 2.04 1.80
CA LEU A 100 6.85 0.97 0.80
C LEU A 100 7.89 -0.09 1.17
N LEU A 101 9.06 0.28 1.67
CA LEU A 101 10.19 -0.65 1.84
C LEU A 101 10.43 -1.09 3.30
N GLU A 102 9.60 -0.67 4.24
CA GLU A 102 9.72 -1.07 5.64
C GLU A 102 9.52 -2.57 5.82
N LYS A 103 10.59 -3.27 6.22
CA LYS A 103 10.53 -4.67 6.63
C LYS A 103 9.85 -4.77 7.99
N ARG A 104 8.51 -4.83 8.01
CA ARG A 104 7.73 -5.16 9.22
C ARG A 104 7.77 -6.65 9.56
N ASP A 105 8.92 -7.29 9.45
CA ASP A 105 9.11 -8.64 9.99
C ASP A 105 9.24 -8.51 11.50
N ARG A 106 8.11 -8.59 12.21
CA ARG A 106 8.16 -8.93 13.63
C ARG A 106 8.58 -10.41 13.69
N PRO A 107 9.72 -10.76 14.32
CA PRO A 107 10.06 -12.16 14.51
C PRO A 107 8.90 -12.85 15.23
N GLN A 108 8.51 -14.03 14.75
CA GLN A 108 7.51 -14.86 15.42
C GLN A 108 8.10 -15.32 16.76
N ARG A 109 7.83 -14.56 17.82
CA ARG A 109 8.29 -14.89 19.18
C ARG A 109 7.33 -15.87 19.83
N SER A 110 7.87 -16.85 20.54
CA SER A 110 7.06 -17.73 21.38
C SER A 110 6.39 -16.94 22.49
N PHE A 111 5.31 -17.48 23.06
CA PHE A 111 4.65 -16.89 24.23
C PHE A 111 5.65 -16.64 25.37
N LEU A 112 6.50 -17.61 25.64
CA LEU A 112 7.46 -17.58 26.75
C LEU A 112 8.57 -16.53 26.52
N GLN A 113 8.98 -16.34 25.27
CA GLN A 113 9.90 -15.25 24.90
C GLN A 113 9.25 -13.86 25.10
N LYS A 114 7.98 -13.69 24.71
CA LYS A 114 7.24 -12.44 24.95
C LYS A 114 7.04 -12.17 26.44
N PHE A 115 6.75 -13.22 27.21
CA PHE A 115 6.58 -13.16 28.66
C PHE A 115 7.86 -12.70 29.37
N TYR A 116 9.03 -13.26 29.01
CA TYR A 116 10.31 -12.82 29.59
C TYR A 116 10.76 -11.43 29.16
N GLU A 117 10.30 -10.93 28.00
CA GLU A 117 10.58 -9.57 27.54
C GLU A 117 9.75 -8.50 28.26
N GLY A 118 8.77 -8.87 29.10
CA GLY A 118 8.02 -7.95 29.95
C GLY A 118 7.09 -7.00 29.19
N ARG A 119 6.71 -7.33 27.95
CA ARG A 119 5.75 -6.54 27.16
C ARG A 119 4.31 -6.95 27.53
N GLU A 120 3.74 -6.28 28.52
CA GLU A 120 2.29 -6.15 28.63
C GLU A 120 1.80 -5.07 27.66
N ASP A 121 0.50 -5.10 27.32
CA ASP A 121 -0.24 -4.27 26.37
C ASP A 121 -0.39 -4.86 24.95
N ASP A 122 -1.66 -5.09 24.56
CA ASP A 122 -2.20 -5.74 23.36
C ASP A 122 -2.37 -7.27 23.37
N VAL A 123 -2.43 -7.90 24.55
CA VAL A 123 -3.04 -9.25 24.66
C VAL A 123 -4.54 -9.07 24.88
N VAL A 124 -5.30 -9.06 23.79
CA VAL A 124 -6.72 -9.47 23.90
C VAL A 124 -6.68 -10.96 24.24
N PRO A 125 -7.17 -11.38 25.42
CA PRO A 125 -7.09 -12.78 25.81
C PRO A 125 -7.88 -13.62 24.80
N ALA A 126 -7.33 -14.77 24.43
CA ALA A 126 -7.97 -15.72 23.50
C ALA A 126 -9.34 -16.25 23.98
N ALA A 127 -9.73 -15.93 25.22
CA ALA A 127 -11.02 -16.24 25.83
C ALA A 127 -12.07 -15.11 25.69
N SER A 128 -11.76 -14.02 25.01
CA SER A 128 -12.75 -13.01 24.62
C SER A 128 -13.48 -13.52 23.37
N GLY A 129 -14.55 -14.28 23.54
CA GLY A 129 -15.41 -14.73 22.44
C GLY A 129 -16.21 -13.57 21.81
N LEU A 130 -15.51 -12.59 21.21
CA LEU A 130 -16.05 -11.54 20.36
C LEU A 130 -15.44 -11.66 18.95
#